data_AF-A0A8G1MZ08-F1
#
_entry.id   AF-A0A8G1MZ08-F1
#
_cell.length_a   1.000
_cell.length_b   1.000
_cell.length_c   1.000
_cell.angle_alpha   90.00
_cell.angle_beta   90.00
_cell.angle_gamma   90.00
#
_symmetry.space_group_name_H-M   'P 1'
#
loop_
_entity.id
_entity.type
_entity.pdbx_description
1 polymer ?
#
loop_
_entity_poly.entity_id
_entity_poly.type
_entity_poly.pdbx_seq_one_letter_code
_entity_poly.pdbx_strand_id
1 'polypeptide(L)'
;MRRSVKYQRACAVAALAFAAFGAGACGDGDDGDSGSPYGGNGTSATAATESPTGDEATAAGAASLATNTDDDLGEILVDQAGMTLYLFTADTGGESTCYDQCASVWPPLLTGSEDVTGSGAVDAALIGTVERTDGTMQVTYNGQPLYYYADDDEPGETDGQGVNDAWYVVNPDGSANTKPEDDAS
;
A
#
# COMPACT_ATOMS: atom_id res chain seq x y z
N MET A 1 41.71 20.79 9.78
CA MET A 1 42.29 19.53 10.31
C MET A 1 41.57 18.37 9.67
N ARG A 2 42.25 17.58 8.83
CA ARG A 2 41.68 16.41 8.15
C ARG A 2 41.71 15.23 9.12
N ARG A 3 40.56 14.68 9.52
CA ARG A 3 40.49 13.41 10.25
C ARG A 3 39.96 12.35 9.31
N SER A 4 40.89 11.60 8.75
CA SER A 4 40.65 10.39 7.96
C SER A 4 40.00 9.33 8.84
N VAL A 5 38.81 8.84 8.49
CA VAL A 5 38.24 7.61 9.04
C VAL A 5 38.27 6.55 7.95
N LYS A 6 38.96 5.44 8.26
CA LYS A 6 39.33 4.37 7.35
C LYS A 6 38.12 3.43 7.19
N TYR A 7 37.69 3.23 5.96
CA TYR A 7 36.80 2.12 5.57
C TYR A 7 37.47 0.78 5.90
N GLN A 8 36.93 0.03 6.86
CA GLN A 8 37.27 -1.38 7.05
C GLN A 8 36.20 -2.24 6.39
N ARG A 9 36.57 -2.80 5.23
CA ARG A 9 35.89 -3.93 4.60
C ARG A 9 36.08 -5.17 5.49
N ALA A 10 35.00 -5.85 5.83
CA ALA A 10 35.05 -7.20 6.37
C ALA A 10 33.97 -8.06 5.71
N CYS A 11 34.37 -8.85 4.73
CA CYS A 11 33.63 -10.03 4.29
C CYS A 11 33.76 -11.10 5.38
N ALA A 12 32.64 -11.60 5.91
CA ALA A 12 32.64 -12.80 6.73
C ALA A 12 31.62 -13.79 6.15
N VAL A 13 32.17 -14.83 5.52
CA VAL A 13 31.46 -16.05 5.11
C VAL A 13 31.30 -16.92 6.35
N ALA A 14 30.10 -17.40 6.63
CA ALA A 14 29.88 -18.53 7.54
C ALA A 14 28.77 -19.42 7.00
N ALA A 15 29.18 -20.49 6.33
CA ALA A 15 28.37 -21.67 6.05
C ALA A 15 28.25 -22.54 7.31
N LEU A 16 27.15 -23.29 7.44
CA LEU A 16 26.92 -24.52 8.23
C LEU A 16 25.40 -24.80 8.20
N ALA A 17 24.83 -25.99 8.07
CA ALA A 17 25.18 -27.31 7.55
C ALA A 17 23.85 -28.10 7.43
N PHE A 18 23.81 -29.08 6.53
CA PHE A 18 22.67 -29.97 6.23
C PHE A 18 22.22 -30.85 7.41
N ALA A 19 20.91 -31.13 7.48
CA ALA A 19 20.38 -32.40 7.98
C ALA A 19 19.15 -32.81 7.15
N ALA A 20 19.19 -34.05 6.67
CA ALA A 20 18.29 -34.64 5.69
C ALA A 20 17.14 -35.44 6.31
N PHE A 21 16.26 -35.90 5.42
CA PHE A 21 15.56 -37.19 5.38
C PHE A 21 14.06 -37.21 5.72
N GLY A 22 13.27 -37.50 4.68
CA GLY A 22 11.87 -37.90 4.77
C GLY A 22 11.36 -38.35 3.40
N ALA A 23 11.57 -39.64 3.09
CA ALA A 23 11.15 -40.28 1.85
C ALA A 23 9.68 -40.74 1.91
N GLY A 24 8.95 -40.57 0.80
CA GLY A 24 7.71 -41.26 0.45
C GLY A 24 7.48 -41.06 -1.06
N ALA A 25 7.93 -41.96 -1.93
CA ALA A 25 7.34 -43.24 -2.32
C ALA A 25 6.17 -43.11 -3.33
N CYS A 26 6.52 -43.42 -4.58
CA CYS A 26 5.82 -44.04 -5.72
C CYS A 26 4.32 -43.79 -6.00
N GLY A 27 4.04 -43.50 -7.28
CA GLY A 27 2.73 -43.67 -7.91
C GLY A 27 2.69 -43.20 -9.36
N ASP A 28 3.35 -43.93 -10.27
CA ASP A 28 3.19 -43.85 -11.72
C ASP A 28 1.80 -44.34 -12.16
N GLY A 29 1.24 -43.73 -13.21
CA GLY A 29 0.01 -44.19 -13.87
C GLY A 29 -0.37 -43.31 -15.06
N ASP A 30 0.27 -43.55 -16.21
CA ASP A 30 -0.28 -43.27 -17.54
C ASP A 30 -1.61 -44.02 -17.72
N ASP A 31 -2.56 -43.43 -18.44
CA ASP A 31 -3.30 -44.04 -19.58
C ASP A 31 -4.51 -43.14 -19.94
N GLY A 32 -4.58 -42.73 -21.21
CA GLY A 32 -5.72 -41.98 -21.75
C GLY A 32 -6.95 -42.86 -21.99
N ASP A 33 -8.08 -42.26 -22.39
CA ASP A 33 -8.91 -42.70 -23.52
C ASP A 33 -10.15 -41.80 -23.67
N SER A 34 -10.47 -41.53 -24.93
CA SER A 34 -11.61 -40.77 -25.42
C SER A 34 -12.91 -41.56 -25.36
N GLY A 35 -14.01 -40.96 -24.85
CA GLY A 35 -15.34 -41.54 -25.02
C GLY A 35 -16.50 -40.67 -24.54
N SER A 36 -17.20 -40.03 -25.47
CA SER A 36 -18.63 -39.66 -25.35
C SER A 36 -19.44 -40.85 -25.92
N PRO A 37 -20.67 -41.22 -25.45
CA PRO A 37 -21.88 -40.40 -25.66
C PRO A 37 -23.07 -40.54 -24.64
N TYR A 38 -23.97 -39.55 -24.69
CA TYR A 38 -25.44 -39.53 -24.42
C TYR A 38 -26.08 -40.24 -23.20
N GLY A 39 -26.85 -39.45 -22.42
CA GLY A 39 -28.28 -39.70 -22.18
C GLY A 39 -28.74 -40.03 -20.75
N GLY A 40 -29.49 -39.12 -20.12
CA GLY A 40 -30.20 -39.44 -18.87
C GLY A 40 -30.89 -38.26 -18.18
N ASN A 41 -32.13 -38.00 -18.56
CA ASN A 41 -33.05 -37.02 -17.99
C ASN A 41 -33.35 -37.29 -16.50
N GLY A 42 -33.04 -36.34 -15.62
CA GLY A 42 -33.41 -36.34 -14.20
C GLY A 42 -33.81 -34.93 -13.74
N THR A 43 -35.01 -34.83 -13.19
CA THR A 43 -35.75 -33.61 -12.83
C THR A 43 -35.20 -32.90 -11.59
N SER A 44 -35.31 -31.56 -11.62
CA SER A 44 -35.38 -30.58 -10.51
C SER A 44 -34.82 -30.95 -9.14
N ALA A 45 -33.74 -30.24 -8.77
CA ALA A 45 -33.58 -29.72 -7.42
C ALA A 45 -33.17 -28.24 -7.52
N THR A 46 -34.05 -27.38 -7.01
CA THR A 46 -33.81 -25.98 -6.70
C THR A 46 -32.72 -25.89 -5.62
N ALA A 47 -31.64 -25.15 -5.88
CA ALA A 47 -30.85 -24.52 -4.84
C ALA A 47 -30.34 -23.20 -5.40
N ALA A 48 -30.93 -22.14 -4.86
CA ALA A 48 -30.55 -20.77 -5.11
C ALA A 48 -29.12 -20.51 -4.59
N THR A 49 -28.47 -19.55 -5.25
CA THR A 49 -27.58 -18.53 -4.67
C THR A 49 -27.06 -18.82 -3.26
N GLU A 50 -25.75 -19.07 -3.19
CA GLU A 50 -24.91 -18.39 -2.20
C GLU A 50 -23.72 -17.81 -2.98
N SER A 51 -23.83 -16.52 -3.33
CA SER A 51 -22.64 -15.71 -3.56
C SER A 51 -21.85 -15.70 -2.24
N PRO A 52 -20.52 -15.82 -2.24
CA PRO A 52 -19.78 -15.51 -1.04
C PRO A 52 -20.15 -14.09 -0.63
N THR A 53 -20.60 -13.97 0.61
CA THR A 53 -20.75 -12.71 1.32
C THR A 53 -19.50 -11.89 1.06
N GLY A 54 -19.67 -10.79 0.31
CA GLY A 54 -18.65 -9.77 0.22
C GLY A 54 -18.31 -9.35 1.65
N ASP A 55 -17.02 -9.30 1.92
CA ASP A 55 -16.44 -8.66 3.09
C ASP A 55 -17.25 -7.39 3.37
N GLU A 56 -17.89 -7.31 4.53
CA GLU A 56 -18.50 -6.07 4.99
C GLU A 56 -17.36 -5.04 5.05
N ALA A 57 -17.27 -4.21 4.02
CA ALA A 57 -16.46 -3.01 4.05
C ALA A 57 -16.93 -2.22 5.28
N THR A 58 -16.13 -2.26 6.34
CA THR A 58 -16.35 -1.38 7.49
C THR A 58 -16.43 0.02 6.91
N ALA A 59 -17.60 0.66 7.06
CA ALA A 59 -17.81 1.98 6.50
C ALA A 59 -16.73 2.90 7.08
N ALA A 60 -15.81 3.35 6.23
CA ALA A 60 -14.75 4.25 6.65
C ALA A 60 -15.38 5.51 7.25
N GLY A 61 -14.84 6.03 8.35
CA GLY A 61 -15.25 7.31 8.88
C GLY A 61 -14.92 8.45 7.90
N ALA A 62 -15.36 9.67 8.21
CA ALA A 62 -14.84 10.84 7.52
C ALA A 62 -13.35 11.00 7.86
N ALA A 63 -12.50 11.03 6.84
CA ALA A 63 -11.07 11.30 7.00
C ALA A 63 -10.81 12.79 7.26
N SER A 64 -9.67 13.08 7.89
CA SER A 64 -9.19 14.45 8.11
C SER A 64 -7.68 14.50 7.92
N LEU A 65 -7.19 15.60 7.35
CA LEU A 65 -5.78 15.87 7.09
C LEU A 65 -5.23 16.93 8.06
N ALA A 66 -3.95 16.83 8.35
CA ALA A 66 -3.20 17.81 9.12
C ALA A 66 -1.76 17.93 8.58
N THR A 67 -0.96 18.82 9.18
CA THR A 67 0.48 18.86 8.95
C THR A 67 1.24 18.58 10.24
N ASN A 68 2.40 17.95 10.11
CA ASN A 68 3.38 17.77 11.18
C ASN A 68 4.76 18.26 10.71
N THR A 69 5.67 18.55 11.64
CA THR A 69 7.08 18.85 11.31
C THR A 69 7.93 17.61 11.55
N ASP A 70 8.58 17.16 10.48
CA ASP A 70 9.65 16.18 10.50
C ASP A 70 11.00 16.91 10.45
N ASP A 71 12.01 16.40 11.19
CA ASP A 71 13.31 17.05 11.33
C ASP A 71 14.11 17.08 10.01
N ASP A 72 13.95 16.06 9.17
CA ASP A 72 14.73 15.89 7.94
C ASP A 72 13.96 16.40 6.70
N LEU A 73 12.65 16.12 6.66
CA LEU A 73 11.75 16.41 5.55
C LEU A 73 11.02 17.75 5.67
N GLY A 74 11.02 18.37 6.85
CA GLY A 74 10.33 19.63 7.11
C GLY A 74 8.84 19.44 7.39
N GLU A 75 8.00 20.37 6.94
CA GLU A 75 6.56 20.22 7.12
C GLU A 75 6.01 19.15 6.16
N ILE A 76 5.26 18.18 6.69
CA ILE A 76 4.73 17.02 5.98
C ILE A 76 3.23 16.87 6.21
N LEU A 77 2.53 16.25 5.26
CA LEU A 77 1.12 15.92 5.37
C LEU A 77 0.93 14.64 6.20
N VAL A 78 0.00 14.69 7.14
CA VAL A 78 -0.37 13.57 8.01
C VAL A 78 -1.89 13.46 8.11
N ASP A 79 -2.39 12.34 8.61
CA ASP A 79 -3.79 12.20 9.02
C ASP A 79 -4.04 12.85 10.40
N GLN A 80 -5.27 12.76 10.92
CA GLN A 80 -5.60 13.27 12.26
C GLN A 80 -4.85 12.56 13.41
N ALA A 81 -4.45 11.30 13.23
CA ALA A 81 -3.66 10.56 14.20
C ALA A 81 -2.16 10.91 14.13
N GLY A 82 -1.73 11.66 13.11
CA GLY A 82 -0.34 12.02 12.87
C GLY A 82 0.43 10.99 12.06
N MET A 83 -0.25 10.01 11.45
CA MET A 83 0.36 9.05 10.53
C MET A 83 0.72 9.73 9.22
N THR A 84 1.93 9.47 8.73
CA THR A 84 2.46 10.10 7.51
C THR A 84 1.68 9.66 6.27
N LEU A 85 1.44 10.63 5.38
CA LEU A 85 0.75 10.40 4.12
C LEU A 85 1.70 10.52 2.94
N TYR A 86 1.56 9.56 2.03
CA TYR A 86 2.41 9.38 0.86
C TYR A 86 1.60 9.51 -0.43
N LEU A 87 2.31 9.85 -1.49
CA LEU A 87 1.82 9.77 -2.86
C LEU A 87 2.62 8.72 -3.65
N PHE A 88 1.98 8.18 -4.69
CA PHE A 88 2.60 7.26 -5.63
C PHE A 88 2.83 7.93 -6.98
N THR A 89 4.09 8.04 -7.40
CA THR A 89 4.44 8.72 -8.66
C THR A 89 3.96 8.00 -9.93
N ALA A 90 3.60 6.72 -9.85
CA ALA A 90 3.01 6.00 -10.98
C ALA A 90 1.51 6.32 -11.17
N ASP A 91 0.86 6.93 -10.17
CA ASP A 91 -0.52 7.39 -10.29
C ASP A 91 -0.59 8.61 -11.21
N THR A 92 -1.53 8.57 -12.15
CA THR A 92 -1.72 9.63 -13.14
C THR A 92 -3.20 9.97 -13.27
N GLY A 93 -3.51 11.21 -13.63
CA GLY A 93 -4.91 11.65 -13.76
C GLY A 93 -5.69 11.71 -12.44
N GLY A 94 -5.02 11.55 -11.31
CA GLY A 94 -5.64 11.46 -9.98
C GLY A 94 -6.29 10.12 -9.68
N GLU A 95 -5.99 9.10 -10.48
CA GLU A 95 -6.48 7.74 -10.30
C GLU A 95 -5.40 6.87 -9.68
N SER A 96 -5.79 6.03 -8.71
CA SER A 96 -4.89 5.04 -8.13
C SER A 96 -4.58 3.93 -9.12
N THR A 97 -3.33 3.49 -9.16
CA THR A 97 -2.87 2.25 -9.81
C THR A 97 -2.46 1.19 -8.79
N CYS A 98 -2.44 1.56 -7.50
CA CYS A 98 -2.05 0.68 -6.40
C CYS A 98 -3.26 -0.11 -5.87
N TYR A 99 -3.29 -1.39 -6.21
CA TYR A 99 -4.33 -2.36 -5.81
C TYR A 99 -3.70 -3.67 -5.33
N ASP A 100 -4.53 -4.56 -4.77
CA ASP A 100 -4.15 -5.89 -4.33
C ASP A 100 -2.93 -5.86 -3.38
N GLN A 101 -1.84 -6.54 -3.76
CA GLN A 101 -0.63 -6.61 -2.97
C GLN A 101 0.03 -5.25 -2.76
N CYS A 102 -0.12 -4.32 -3.72
CA CYS A 102 0.35 -2.95 -3.55
C CYS A 102 -0.39 -2.28 -2.40
N ALA A 103 -1.73 -2.36 -2.39
CA ALA A 103 -2.56 -1.76 -1.34
C ALA A 103 -2.40 -2.44 0.03
N SER A 104 -1.77 -3.62 0.09
CA SER A 104 -1.40 -4.25 1.37
C SER A 104 -0.14 -3.64 1.99
N VAL A 105 0.76 -3.10 1.17
CA VAL A 105 2.00 -2.42 1.60
C VAL A 105 1.81 -0.91 1.67
N TRP A 106 0.93 -0.39 0.82
CA TRP A 106 0.55 1.02 0.72
C TRP A 106 -0.96 1.17 0.88
N PRO A 107 -1.50 1.01 2.09
CA PRO A 107 -2.94 1.12 2.31
C PRO A 107 -3.47 2.49 1.87
N PRO A 108 -4.55 2.56 1.07
CA PRO A 108 -5.12 3.83 0.68
C PRO A 108 -5.76 4.53 1.90
N LEU A 109 -5.67 5.87 1.94
CA LEU A 109 -6.45 6.67 2.88
C LEU A 109 -7.92 6.68 2.43
N LEU A 110 -8.71 5.76 2.96
CA LEU A 110 -10.14 5.65 2.65
C LEU A 110 -10.98 6.62 3.50
N THR A 111 -12.07 7.11 2.91
CA THR A 111 -13.07 7.92 3.59
C THR A 111 -14.47 7.43 3.25
N GLY A 112 -15.40 7.44 4.20
CA GLY A 112 -16.82 7.17 3.92
C GLY A 112 -17.65 8.42 3.65
N SER A 113 -17.01 9.59 3.59
CA SER A 113 -17.65 10.87 3.29
C SER A 113 -16.78 11.73 2.37
N GLU A 114 -17.42 12.55 1.54
CA GLU A 114 -16.76 13.60 0.75
C GLU A 114 -16.34 14.80 1.63
N ASP A 115 -16.89 14.92 2.85
CA ASP A 115 -16.60 15.99 3.80
C ASP A 115 -15.25 15.78 4.53
N VAL A 116 -14.17 15.70 3.75
CA VAL A 116 -12.80 15.61 4.29
C VAL A 116 -12.35 17.01 4.74
N THR A 117 -11.84 17.11 5.96
CA THR A 117 -11.39 18.40 6.53
C THR A 117 -9.88 18.49 6.65
N GLY A 118 -9.35 19.71 6.67
CA GLY A 118 -7.92 19.98 6.83
C GLY A 118 -7.67 20.88 8.05
N SER A 119 -6.52 20.69 8.70
CA SER A 119 -6.02 21.55 9.79
C SER A 119 -4.53 21.85 9.61
N GLY A 120 -3.97 22.74 10.44
CA GLY A 120 -2.56 23.14 10.30
C GLY A 120 -2.33 23.95 9.01
N ALA A 121 -1.30 23.58 8.25
CA ALA A 121 -0.98 24.21 6.96
C ALA A 121 -1.69 23.57 5.76
N VAL A 122 -2.65 22.67 5.98
CA VAL A 122 -3.44 22.05 4.92
C VAL A 122 -4.30 23.11 4.20
N ASP A 123 -4.20 23.16 2.88
CA ASP A 123 -5.08 23.95 2.04
C ASP A 123 -6.34 23.14 1.68
N ALA A 124 -7.48 23.57 2.22
CA ALA A 124 -8.77 22.94 1.94
C ALA A 124 -9.14 22.91 0.44
N ALA A 125 -8.58 23.80 -0.38
CA ALA A 125 -8.83 23.82 -1.82
C ALA A 125 -8.13 22.67 -2.57
N LEU A 126 -7.12 22.05 -1.95
CA LEU A 126 -6.39 20.91 -2.52
C LEU A 126 -7.00 19.57 -2.13
N ILE A 127 -7.88 19.54 -1.12
CA ILE A 127 -8.54 18.32 -0.66
C ILE A 127 -9.57 17.88 -1.70
N GLY A 128 -9.50 16.60 -2.07
CA GLY A 128 -10.49 15.95 -2.90
C GLY A 128 -10.72 14.51 -2.48
N THR A 129 -11.55 13.83 -3.25
CA THR A 129 -11.73 12.39 -3.15
C THR A 129 -11.81 11.79 -4.56
N VAL A 130 -11.51 10.49 -4.67
CA VAL A 130 -11.63 9.73 -5.90
C VAL A 130 -12.28 8.38 -5.59
N GLU A 131 -13.25 7.99 -6.43
CA GLU A 131 -13.80 6.63 -6.39
C GLU A 131 -12.77 5.67 -7.01
N ARG A 132 -12.35 4.68 -6.24
CA ARG A 132 -11.47 3.61 -6.70
C ARG A 132 -12.27 2.58 -7.49
N THR A 133 -11.59 1.81 -8.34
CA THR A 133 -12.21 0.75 -9.15
C THR A 133 -12.84 -0.38 -8.33
N ASP A 134 -12.44 -0.53 -7.06
CA ASP A 134 -13.02 -1.46 -6.08
C ASP A 134 -14.30 -0.92 -5.41
N GLY A 135 -14.73 0.30 -5.74
CA GLY A 135 -15.92 0.96 -5.20
C GLY A 135 -15.70 1.69 -3.87
N THR A 136 -14.48 1.73 -3.34
CA THR A 136 -14.14 2.52 -2.15
C THR A 136 -13.79 3.96 -2.53
N MET A 137 -13.99 4.90 -1.61
CA MET A 137 -13.60 6.30 -1.80
C MET A 137 -12.27 6.57 -1.11
N GLN A 138 -11.32 7.12 -1.85
CA GLN A 138 -9.99 7.48 -1.35
C GLN A 138 -9.81 8.99 -1.32
N VAL A 139 -9.16 9.49 -0.28
CA VAL A 139 -8.80 10.91 -0.19
C VAL A 139 -7.69 11.23 -1.18
N THR A 140 -7.85 12.37 -1.85
CA THR A 140 -6.80 12.96 -2.69
C THR A 140 -6.37 14.31 -2.13
N TYR A 141 -5.12 14.69 -2.40
CA TYR A 141 -4.62 16.02 -2.09
C TYR A 141 -3.82 16.55 -3.28
N ASN A 142 -4.16 17.77 -3.70
CA ASN A 142 -3.69 18.34 -4.97
C ASN A 142 -3.90 17.39 -6.17
N GLY A 143 -5.02 16.66 -6.14
CA GLY A 143 -5.38 15.69 -7.15
C GLY A 143 -4.58 14.38 -7.13
N GLN A 144 -3.78 14.10 -6.10
CA GLN A 144 -3.03 12.84 -5.97
C GLN A 144 -3.66 11.93 -4.91
N PRO A 145 -3.84 10.62 -5.18
CA PRO A 145 -4.31 9.67 -4.17
C PRO A 145 -3.33 9.56 -3.01
N LEU A 146 -3.86 9.58 -1.78
CA LEU A 146 -3.07 9.51 -0.56
C LEU A 146 -3.03 8.09 0.01
N TYR A 147 -1.86 7.69 0.51
CA TYR A 147 -1.60 6.37 1.06
C TYR A 147 -0.88 6.46 2.40
N TYR A 148 -1.04 5.40 3.19
CA TYR A 148 -0.16 5.08 4.31
C TYR A 148 0.96 4.14 3.84
N TYR A 149 1.97 3.97 4.68
CA TYR A 149 2.95 2.90 4.55
C TYR A 149 2.73 1.85 5.64
N ALA A 150 2.72 0.57 5.28
CA ALA A 150 2.33 -0.50 6.20
C ALA A 150 3.35 -0.78 7.32
N ASP A 151 4.61 -0.35 7.15
CA ASP A 151 5.63 -0.50 8.20
C ASP A 151 5.75 0.75 9.09
N ASP A 152 5.00 1.84 8.83
CA ASP A 152 4.89 2.98 9.75
C ASP A 152 3.84 2.62 10.85
N ASP A 153 4.31 2.33 12.06
CA ASP A 153 3.50 1.93 13.21
C ASP A 153 3.16 3.13 14.15
N GLU A 154 3.99 4.17 14.14
CA GLU A 154 3.89 5.33 15.03
C GLU A 154 3.70 6.67 14.27
N PRO A 155 2.98 7.65 14.85
CA PRO A 155 2.84 8.98 14.25
C PRO A 155 4.19 9.66 13.99
N GLY A 156 4.37 10.17 12.76
CA GLY A 156 5.59 10.83 12.31
C GLY A 156 6.68 9.90 11.79
N GLU A 157 6.49 8.58 11.79
CA GLU A 157 7.39 7.69 11.04
C GLU A 157 7.28 7.98 9.55
N THR A 158 8.43 7.95 8.86
CA THR A 158 8.56 8.30 7.44
C THR A 158 9.31 7.21 6.66
N ASP A 159 9.24 5.95 7.12
CA ASP A 159 10.07 4.85 6.61
C ASP A 159 9.74 4.47 5.15
N GLY A 160 8.57 4.89 4.66
CA GLY A 160 8.15 4.74 3.27
C GLY A 160 8.82 5.74 2.31
N GLN A 161 9.53 6.75 2.81
CA GLN A 161 10.10 7.81 2.00
C GLN A 161 11.11 7.25 0.98
N GLY A 162 10.89 7.55 -0.30
CA GLY A 162 11.79 7.17 -1.39
C GLY A 162 11.75 5.69 -1.77
N VAL A 163 10.85 4.88 -1.20
CA VAL A 163 10.76 3.45 -1.53
C VAL A 163 10.56 3.27 -3.05
N ASN A 164 11.41 2.44 -3.65
CA ASN A 164 11.46 2.17 -5.10
C ASN A 164 11.59 3.42 -5.99
N ASP A 165 12.10 4.54 -5.45
CA ASP A 165 12.13 5.85 -6.14
C ASP A 165 10.75 6.29 -6.65
N ALA A 166 9.69 5.83 -5.98
CA ALA A 166 8.32 5.99 -6.47
C ALA A 166 7.33 6.48 -5.43
N TRP A 167 7.64 6.31 -4.14
CA TRP A 167 6.80 6.68 -3.02
C TRP A 167 7.43 7.82 -2.25
N TYR A 168 6.67 8.89 -2.02
CA TYR A 168 7.18 10.09 -1.37
C TYR A 168 6.17 10.65 -0.39
N VAL A 169 6.67 11.12 0.74
CA VAL A 169 5.90 11.91 1.69
C VAL A 169 5.35 13.14 0.99
N VAL A 170 4.11 13.49 1.31
CA VAL A 170 3.42 14.63 0.69
C VAL A 170 3.75 15.92 1.42
N ASN A 171 4.16 16.95 0.67
CA ASN A 171 4.35 18.31 1.19
C ASN A 171 2.99 19.00 1.43
N PRO A 172 2.94 20.09 2.22
CA PRO A 172 1.71 20.88 2.43
C PRO A 172 1.11 21.46 1.14
N ASP A 173 1.90 21.66 0.09
CA ASP A 173 1.42 22.08 -1.24
C ASP A 173 0.94 20.91 -2.14
N GLY A 174 0.97 19.68 -1.60
CA GLY A 174 0.57 18.46 -2.28
C GLY A 174 1.56 17.95 -3.31
N SER A 175 2.79 18.46 -3.33
CA SER A 175 3.88 17.91 -4.13
C SER A 175 4.61 16.77 -3.40
N ALA A 176 5.33 15.96 -4.17
CA ALA A 176 6.24 14.95 -3.63
C ALA A 176 7.41 15.60 -2.90
N ASN A 177 7.68 15.19 -1.66
CA ASN A 177 8.89 15.59 -0.96
C ASN A 177 10.10 14.88 -1.57
N THR A 178 10.71 15.55 -2.55
CA THR A 178 11.91 15.10 -3.25
C THR A 178 13.16 15.80 -2.74
N LYS A 179 13.10 16.35 -1.51
CA LYS A 179 14.28 16.98 -0.89
C LYS A 179 15.42 15.95 -0.94
N PRO A 180 16.59 16.31 -1.49
CA PRO A 180 17.71 15.39 -1.52
C PRO A 180 18.09 15.04 -0.08
N GLU A 181 18.34 13.75 0.17
CA GLU A 181 18.72 13.17 1.47
C GLU A 181 19.98 13.82 2.11
N ASP A 182 20.66 14.72 1.38
CA ASP A 182 21.95 15.31 1.73
C ASP A 182 21.90 16.70 2.41
N ASP A 183 20.71 17.32 2.59
CA ASP A 183 20.55 18.63 3.25
C ASP A 183 19.74 18.57 4.57
N ALA A 184 19.76 17.43 5.26
CA ALA A 184 19.47 17.36 6.69
C ALA A 184 20.73 17.79 7.45
N SER A 185 20.79 19.06 7.86
CA SER A 185 21.92 19.68 8.59
C SER A 185 21.59 19.98 10.04
#